data_AF-A0A1G7F8A3-F1
#
_entry.id   AF-A0A1G7F8A3-F1
#
_cell.length_a   1.000
_cell.length_b   1.000
_cell.length_c   1.000
_cell.angle_alpha   90.00
_cell.angle_beta   90.00
_cell.angle_gamma   90.00
#
_symmetry.space_group_name_H-M   'P 1'
#
loop_
_entity.id
_entity.type
_entity.pdbx_description
1 polymer ?
#
loop_
_entity_poly.entity_id
_entity_poly.type
_entity_poly.pdbx_seq_one_letter_code
_entity_poly.pdbx_strand_id
1 'polypeptide(L)'
;MRENPFSWELFSKVPIVGIVRNLAFDDFKNILPQFYDAGLTTIEITMNTAQAGEMIKYAVDNYSTSMNIGAGTVCSENDLDKALDAGARFIVTPIINEKVILNCVDKKISIFPGAFTPSEIYRAWSMGASMIKIFPATTVG
;
A
#
# COMPACT_ATOMS: atom_id res chain seq x y z
N MET A 1 19.35 -2.51 -12.59
CA MET A 1 18.78 -1.70 -11.49
C MET A 1 17.28 -1.94 -11.50
N ARG A 2 16.65 -2.40 -10.41
CA ARG A 2 15.19 -2.57 -10.41
C ARG A 2 14.54 -1.19 -10.31
N GLU A 3 13.66 -0.88 -11.26
CA GLU A 3 12.80 0.31 -11.21
C GLU A 3 11.78 0.17 -10.07
N ASN A 4 11.33 1.30 -9.51
CA ASN A 4 10.28 1.32 -8.49
C ASN A 4 8.99 0.74 -9.10
N PRO A 5 8.41 -0.33 -8.52
CA PRO A 5 7.30 -1.04 -9.14
C PRO A 5 5.96 -0.27 -9.05
N PHE A 6 5.89 0.85 -8.33
CA PHE A 6 4.73 1.72 -8.28
C PHE A 6 4.68 2.65 -9.50
N SER A 7 3.58 2.60 -10.25
CA SER A 7 3.35 3.48 -11.39
C SER A 7 2.67 4.78 -10.96
N TRP A 8 3.46 5.86 -10.96
CA TRP A 8 2.96 7.23 -10.78
C TRP A 8 2.03 7.68 -11.90
N GLU A 9 2.19 7.15 -13.11
CA GLU A 9 1.31 7.43 -14.24
C GLU A 9 -0.10 6.86 -13.98
N LEU A 10 -0.19 5.60 -13.53
CA LEU A 10 -1.47 4.96 -13.20
C LEU A 10 -2.16 5.69 -12.04
N PHE A 11 -1.42 6.06 -11.00
CA PHE A 11 -1.96 6.80 -9.86
C PHE A 11 -2.46 8.19 -10.26
N SER A 12 -1.74 8.91 -11.12
CA SER A 12 -2.12 10.28 -11.51
C SER A 12 -3.40 10.33 -12.35
N LYS A 13 -3.76 9.25 -13.05
CA LYS A 13 -5.04 9.15 -13.80
C LYS A 13 -6.25 9.14 -12.85
N VAL A 14 -6.14 8.42 -11.74
CA VAL A 14 -7.18 8.35 -10.71
C VAL A 14 -6.50 8.29 -9.32
N PRO A 15 -6.28 9.43 -8.65
CA PRO A 15 -5.45 9.52 -7.44
C PRO A 15 -6.22 9.06 -6.19
N ILE A 16 -6.75 7.84 -6.25
CA ILE A 16 -7.53 7.19 -5.21
C ILE A 16 -6.85 5.84 -4.90
N VAL A 17 -6.60 5.61 -3.60
CA VAL A 17 -6.13 4.31 -3.09
C VAL A 17 -7.31 3.59 -2.46
N GLY A 18 -7.76 2.48 -3.07
CA GLY A 18 -8.76 1.61 -2.47
C GLY A 18 -8.19 0.83 -1.28
N ILE A 19 -8.92 0.71 -0.19
CA ILE A 19 -8.49 -0.02 1.01
C ILE A 19 -9.36 -1.27 1.18
N VAL A 20 -8.75 -2.45 1.10
CA VAL A 20 -9.40 -3.74 1.37
C VAL A 20 -9.06 -4.19 2.79
N ARG A 21 -10.08 -4.22 3.66
CA ARG A 21 -9.94 -4.61 5.07
C ARG A 21 -11.07 -5.54 5.48
N ASN A 22 -10.73 -6.62 6.19
CA ASN A 22 -11.68 -7.59 6.74
C ASN A 22 -12.66 -8.16 5.71
N LEU A 23 -12.22 -8.30 4.46
CA LEU A 23 -12.99 -8.88 3.37
C LEU A 23 -12.64 -10.36 3.23
N ALA A 24 -13.61 -11.23 2.96
CA ALA A 24 -13.32 -12.63 2.64
C ALA A 24 -12.66 -12.75 1.26
N PHE A 25 -11.85 -13.80 1.05
CA PHE A 25 -11.12 -13.93 -0.22
C PHE A 25 -12.04 -14.09 -1.42
N ASP A 26 -13.15 -14.83 -1.30
CA ASP A 26 -14.08 -14.99 -2.42
C ASP A 26 -14.82 -13.69 -2.76
N ASP A 27 -15.16 -12.87 -1.75
CA ASP A 27 -15.70 -11.53 -1.99
C ASP A 27 -14.68 -10.62 -2.67
N PHE A 28 -13.39 -10.72 -2.28
CA PHE A 28 -12.32 -9.97 -2.93
C PHE A 28 -12.15 -10.33 -4.41
N LYS A 29 -12.21 -11.62 -4.76
CA LYS A 29 -12.16 -12.08 -6.16
C LYS A 29 -13.33 -11.56 -6.98
N ASN A 30 -14.50 -11.40 -6.34
CA ASN A 30 -15.65 -10.79 -7.00
C ASN A 30 -15.44 -9.29 -7.17
N ILE A 31 -15.00 -8.56 -6.13
CA ILE A 31 -14.89 -7.09 -6.12
C ILE A 31 -13.75 -6.56 -7.01
N LEU A 32 -12.59 -7.22 -7.04
CA LEU A 32 -11.41 -6.71 -7.72
C LEU A 32 -11.63 -6.44 -9.23
N PRO A 33 -12.28 -7.33 -10.01
CA PRO A 33 -12.67 -7.02 -11.39
C PRO A 33 -13.53 -5.77 -11.53
N GLN A 34 -14.55 -5.57 -10.68
CA GLN A 34 -15.39 -4.36 -10.77
C GLN A 34 -14.63 -3.10 -10.37
N PHE A 35 -13.72 -3.19 -9.40
CA PHE A 35 -12.83 -2.09 -9.03
C PHE A 35 -11.97 -1.66 -10.23
N TYR A 36 -11.41 -2.63 -10.95
CA TYR A 36 -10.64 -2.39 -12.17
C TYR A 36 -11.51 -1.80 -13.30
N ASP A 37 -12.67 -2.40 -13.57
CA ASP A 37 -13.59 -1.96 -14.64
C ASP A 37 -14.15 -0.56 -14.39
N ALA A 38 -14.25 -0.13 -13.12
CA ALA A 38 -14.58 1.24 -12.73
C ALA A 38 -13.46 2.25 -13.00
N GLY A 39 -12.29 1.80 -13.49
CA GLY A 39 -11.13 2.63 -13.79
C GLY A 39 -10.24 2.94 -12.59
N LEU A 40 -10.45 2.28 -11.45
CA LEU A 40 -9.62 2.47 -10.27
C LEU A 40 -8.33 1.63 -10.40
N THR A 41 -7.18 2.28 -10.23
CA THR A 41 -5.88 1.69 -10.58
C THR A 41 -4.97 1.40 -9.40
N THR A 42 -5.33 1.82 -8.18
CA THR A 42 -4.45 1.70 -7.01
C THR A 42 -5.20 1.14 -5.81
N ILE A 43 -4.72 0.02 -5.26
CA ILE A 43 -5.38 -0.71 -4.17
C ILE A 43 -4.36 -1.22 -3.13
N GLU A 44 -4.71 -1.09 -1.86
CA GLU A 44 -3.99 -1.72 -0.74
C GLU A 44 -4.84 -2.83 -0.11
N ILE A 45 -4.23 -3.96 0.19
CA ILE A 45 -4.82 -5.03 0.99
C ILE A 45 -4.19 -4.96 2.38
N THR A 46 -5.00 -4.78 3.42
CA THR A 46 -4.46 -4.60 4.76
C THR A 46 -3.97 -5.91 5.36
N MET A 47 -2.76 -5.95 5.91
CA MET A 47 -2.12 -7.17 6.44
C MET A 47 -2.83 -7.78 7.67
N ASN A 48 -3.75 -7.06 8.30
CA ASN A 48 -4.63 -7.58 9.34
C ASN A 48 -5.91 -8.24 8.80
N THR A 49 -6.06 -8.38 7.47
CA THR A 49 -7.11 -9.18 6.82
C THR A 49 -6.68 -10.65 6.75
N ALA A 50 -7.58 -11.58 7.01
CA ALA A 50 -7.32 -13.00 6.80
C ALA A 50 -6.94 -13.26 5.32
N GLN A 51 -5.92 -14.08 5.08
CA GLN A 51 -5.45 -14.39 3.72
C GLN A 51 -4.97 -13.18 2.90
N ALA A 52 -4.55 -12.08 3.56
CA ALA A 52 -4.06 -10.88 2.86
C ALA A 52 -2.95 -11.18 1.84
N GLY A 53 -1.99 -12.05 2.18
CA GLY A 53 -0.94 -12.47 1.24
C GLY A 53 -1.47 -13.19 0.00
N GLU A 54 -2.47 -14.07 0.16
CA GLU A 54 -3.11 -14.76 -0.97
C GLU A 54 -3.89 -13.78 -1.86
N MET A 55 -4.57 -12.79 -1.25
CA MET A 55 -5.27 -11.73 -1.98
C MET A 55 -4.30 -10.85 -2.76
N ILE A 56 -3.19 -10.41 -2.14
CA ILE A 56 -2.14 -9.64 -2.82
C ILE A 56 -1.60 -10.44 -3.99
N LYS A 57 -1.23 -11.71 -3.76
CA LYS A 57 -0.71 -12.58 -4.81
C LYS A 57 -1.70 -12.74 -5.96
N TYR A 58 -2.97 -13.01 -5.67
CA TYR A 58 -4.02 -13.11 -6.68
C TYR A 58 -4.15 -11.81 -7.51
N ALA A 59 -4.17 -10.65 -6.84
CA ALA A 59 -4.28 -9.38 -7.53
C ALA A 59 -3.04 -9.07 -8.39
N VAL A 60 -1.85 -9.42 -7.91
CA VAL A 60 -0.61 -9.25 -8.67
C VAL A 60 -0.58 -10.16 -9.90
N ASP A 61 -0.94 -11.43 -9.74
CA ASP A 61 -0.93 -12.41 -10.83
C ASP A 61 -1.91 -12.04 -11.96
N ASN A 62 -3.02 -11.33 -11.64
CA ASN A 62 -4.05 -10.98 -12.61
C ASN A 62 -3.97 -9.53 -13.16
N TYR A 63 -3.50 -8.56 -12.38
CA TYR A 63 -3.66 -7.13 -12.70
C TYR A 63 -2.39 -6.28 -12.62
N SER A 64 -1.22 -6.87 -12.32
CA SER A 64 -0.04 -6.08 -11.98
C SER A 64 0.59 -5.26 -13.12
N THR A 65 0.16 -5.45 -14.37
CA THR A 65 0.55 -4.58 -15.49
C THR A 65 -0.31 -3.31 -15.58
N SER A 66 -1.51 -3.34 -14.99
CA SER A 66 -2.55 -2.32 -15.17
C SER A 66 -2.98 -1.66 -13.86
N MET A 67 -2.53 -2.18 -12.71
CA MET A 67 -2.82 -1.65 -11.38
C MET A 67 -1.59 -1.62 -10.47
N ASN A 68 -1.56 -0.63 -9.58
CA ASN A 68 -0.73 -0.61 -8.39
C ASN A 68 -1.38 -1.47 -7.31
N ILE A 69 -0.81 -2.63 -7.02
CA ILE A 69 -1.22 -3.51 -5.92
C ILE A 69 -0.24 -3.35 -4.75
N GLY A 70 -0.72 -2.98 -3.58
CA GLY A 70 0.10 -2.77 -2.38
C GLY A 70 -0.45 -3.46 -1.15
N ALA A 71 0.29 -3.30 -0.05
CA ALA A 71 -0.11 -3.80 1.26
C ALA A 71 -0.28 -2.64 2.25
N GLY A 72 -1.40 -2.65 2.96
CA GLY A 72 -1.73 -1.69 4.01
C GLY A 72 -1.59 -2.27 5.41
N THR A 73 -1.64 -1.42 6.45
CA THR A 73 -1.51 -1.86 7.85
C THR A 73 -0.21 -2.67 8.10
N VAL A 74 0.87 -2.33 7.40
CA VAL A 74 2.18 -2.98 7.62
C VAL A 74 2.81 -2.36 8.87
N CYS A 75 2.89 -3.13 9.97
CA CYS A 75 3.30 -2.62 11.28
C CYS A 75 4.67 -3.12 11.73
N SER A 76 5.21 -4.14 11.08
CA SER A 76 6.49 -4.77 11.42
C SER A 76 7.28 -5.18 10.17
N GLU A 77 8.58 -5.47 10.35
CA GLU A 77 9.43 -6.00 9.28
C GLU A 77 8.91 -7.36 8.78
N ASN A 78 8.36 -8.18 9.68
CA ASN A 78 7.73 -9.45 9.30
C ASN A 78 6.47 -9.27 8.44
N ASP A 79 5.66 -8.22 8.70
CA ASP A 79 4.53 -7.91 7.82
C ASP A 79 5.01 -7.41 6.46
N LEU A 80 6.09 -6.62 6.45
CA LEU A 80 6.73 -6.14 5.23
C LEU A 80 7.23 -7.31 4.39
N ASP A 81 7.98 -8.24 4.98
CA ASP A 81 8.52 -9.40 4.28
C ASP A 81 7.39 -10.23 3.67
N LYS A 82 6.34 -10.54 4.44
CA LYS A 82 5.16 -11.25 3.94
C LYS A 82 4.46 -10.52 2.79
N ALA A 83 4.36 -9.19 2.86
CA ALA A 83 3.74 -8.39 1.81
C ALA A 83 4.58 -8.41 0.52
N LEU A 84 5.90 -8.28 0.64
CA LEU A 84 6.82 -8.30 -0.50
C LEU A 84 6.91 -9.70 -1.12
N ASP A 85 6.92 -10.76 -0.31
CA ASP A 85 6.89 -12.15 -0.77
C ASP A 85 5.59 -12.47 -1.53
N ALA A 86 4.47 -11.86 -1.14
CA ALA A 86 3.21 -11.93 -1.86
C ALA A 86 3.20 -11.10 -3.17
N GLY A 87 4.20 -10.24 -3.39
CA GLY A 87 4.36 -9.42 -4.59
C GLY A 87 3.84 -7.98 -4.49
N ALA A 88 3.57 -7.47 -3.28
CA ALA A 88 3.15 -6.08 -3.09
C ALA A 88 4.18 -5.10 -3.68
N ARG A 89 3.67 -4.06 -4.38
CA ARG A 89 4.48 -3.08 -5.11
C ARG A 89 4.60 -1.72 -4.42
N PHE A 90 3.78 -1.48 -3.40
CA PHE A 90 3.94 -0.35 -2.49
C PHE A 90 3.41 -0.74 -1.10
N ILE A 91 3.83 0.01 -0.10
CA ILE A 91 3.57 -0.28 1.31
C ILE A 91 2.92 0.92 1.97
N VAL A 92 1.91 0.66 2.81
CA VAL A 92 1.24 1.68 3.61
C VAL A 92 1.23 1.22 5.05
N THR A 93 1.63 2.11 5.95
CA THR A 93 1.65 1.86 7.38
C THR A 93 0.66 2.82 8.06
N PRO A 94 0.04 2.44 9.19
CA PRO A 94 -0.84 3.34 9.93
C PRO A 94 -0.07 4.33 10.81
N ILE A 95 1.24 4.09 10.99
CA ILE A 95 2.14 4.81 11.89
C ILE A 95 3.52 4.99 11.25
N ILE A 96 4.35 5.85 11.81
CA ILE A 96 5.77 5.91 11.47
C ILE A 96 6.48 4.71 12.11
N ASN A 97 6.89 3.76 11.29
CA ASN A 97 7.84 2.71 11.67
C ASN A 97 9.13 2.91 10.87
N GLU A 98 10.16 3.45 11.54
CA GLU A 98 11.43 3.82 10.91
C GLU A 98 12.10 2.65 10.18
N LYS A 99 12.08 1.46 10.79
CA LYS A 99 12.69 0.27 10.17
C LYS A 99 12.00 -0.10 8.87
N VAL A 100 10.67 -0.11 8.87
CA VAL A 100 9.87 -0.42 7.66
C VAL A 100 10.11 0.66 6.60
N ILE A 101 10.15 1.94 6.96
CA ILE A 101 10.41 3.05 6.02
C ILE A 101 11.78 2.90 5.38
N LEU A 102 12.84 2.78 6.19
CA LEU A 102 14.21 2.70 5.69
C LEU A 102 14.42 1.44 4.82
N ASN A 103 13.80 0.32 5.20
CA ASN A 103 13.88 -0.93 4.43
C ASN A 103 13.17 -0.81 3.06
N CYS A 104 11.97 -0.21 3.01
CA CYS A 104 11.30 0.08 1.74
C CYS A 104 12.12 1.03 0.85
N VAL A 105 12.68 2.09 1.43
CA VAL A 105 13.51 3.08 0.71
C VAL A 105 14.76 2.42 0.12
N ASP A 106 15.48 1.60 0.90
CA ASP A 106 16.66 0.85 0.44
C ASP A 106 16.31 -0.11 -0.71
N LYS A 107 15.17 -0.81 -0.59
CA LYS A 107 14.64 -1.72 -1.63
C LYS A 107 13.98 -0.99 -2.81
N LYS A 108 13.91 0.35 -2.80
CA LYS A 108 13.22 1.20 -3.79
C LYS A 108 11.73 0.85 -3.97
N ILE A 109 11.08 0.46 -2.89
CA ILE A 109 9.63 0.24 -2.81
C ILE A 109 8.97 1.51 -2.28
N SER A 110 7.94 1.99 -2.99
CA SER A 110 7.17 3.16 -2.54
C SER A 110 6.52 2.89 -1.19
N ILE A 111 6.68 3.81 -0.24
CA ILE A 111 6.09 3.70 1.09
C ILE A 111 5.32 4.95 1.49
N PHE A 112 4.10 4.75 2.00
CA PHE A 112 3.18 5.80 2.46
C PHE A 112 2.91 5.65 3.97
N PRO A 113 3.83 6.12 4.84
CA PRO A 113 3.65 6.00 6.27
C PRO A 113 2.56 6.90 6.83
N GLY A 114 1.88 6.40 7.86
CA GLY A 114 0.89 7.12 8.62
C GLY A 114 1.51 8.15 9.57
N ALA A 115 1.02 9.38 9.55
CA ALA A 115 1.42 10.46 10.44
C ALA A 115 0.22 11.34 10.79
N PHE A 116 0.26 12.05 11.92
CA PHE A 116 -0.83 12.92 12.35
C PHE A 116 -0.38 14.37 12.55
N THR A 117 0.81 14.58 13.09
CA THR A 117 1.35 15.92 13.39
C THR A 117 2.34 16.41 12.33
N PRO A 118 2.56 17.74 12.18
CA PRO A 118 3.57 18.28 11.26
C PRO A 118 4.97 17.69 11.48
N SER A 119 5.37 17.48 12.74
CA SER A 119 6.66 16.89 13.08
C SER A 119 6.79 15.44 12.61
N GLU A 120 5.73 14.64 12.78
CA GLU A 120 5.68 13.27 12.25
C GLU A 120 5.73 13.27 10.72
N ILE A 121 4.93 14.11 10.07
CA ILE A 121 4.90 14.25 8.61
C ILE A 121 6.30 14.58 8.08
N TYR A 122 6.96 15.59 8.66
CA TYR A 122 8.30 16.00 8.25
C TYR A 122 9.35 14.91 8.51
N ARG A 123 9.25 14.21 9.65
CA ARG A 123 10.15 13.10 9.99
C ARG A 123 10.05 11.98 8.97
N ALA A 124 8.83 11.54 8.64
CA ALA A 124 8.59 10.50 7.65
C ALA A 124 9.07 10.90 6.25
N TRP A 125 8.77 12.14 5.83
CA TRP A 125 9.26 12.70 4.57
C TRP A 125 10.79 12.70 4.48
N SER A 126 11.45 13.16 5.54
CA SER A 126 12.92 13.22 5.63
C SER A 126 13.60 11.85 5.58
N MET A 127 12.89 10.77 5.91
CA MET A 127 13.38 9.39 5.79
C MET A 127 13.21 8.81 4.37
N GLY A 128 12.63 9.57 3.43
CA GLY A 128 12.46 9.13 2.03
C GLY A 128 11.08 8.54 1.72
N ALA A 129 10.07 8.78 2.56
CA ALA A 129 8.69 8.39 2.27
C ALA A 129 8.21 9.00 0.94
N SER A 130 7.48 8.22 0.15
CA SER A 130 7.01 8.64 -1.18
C SER A 130 5.75 9.52 -1.10
N MET A 131 4.89 9.25 -0.11
CA MET A 131 3.72 10.05 0.26
C MET A 131 3.50 9.90 1.77
N ILE A 132 2.69 10.76 2.38
CA ILE A 132 2.34 10.65 3.81
C ILE A 132 0.84 10.43 3.96
N LYS A 133 0.45 9.38 4.68
CA LYS A 133 -0.94 9.10 5.04
C LYS A 133 -1.30 9.90 6.28
N ILE A 134 -2.03 11.00 6.13
CA ILE A 134 -2.53 11.76 7.28
C ILE A 134 -3.65 10.94 7.94
N PHE A 135 -3.45 10.48 9.18
CA PHE A 135 -4.40 9.58 9.84
C PHE A 135 -4.39 9.72 11.37
N PRO A 136 -5.57 9.79 12.03
CA PRO A 136 -6.92 9.88 11.46
C PRO A 136 -7.26 11.30 10.98
N ALA A 137 -7.55 11.47 9.68
CA ALA A 137 -7.75 12.79 9.08
C ALA A 137 -9.00 13.54 9.58
N THR A 138 -10.04 12.83 10.04
CA THR A 138 -11.32 13.45 10.47
C THR A 138 -11.29 14.07 11.86
N THR A 139 -10.18 13.91 12.60
CA THR A 139 -10.06 14.42 13.99
C THR A 139 -9.34 15.77 14.05
N VAL A 140 -8.94 16.33 12.89
CA VAL A 140 -8.13 17.55 12.80
C VAL A 140 -8.85 18.57 11.92
N GLY A 141 -9.15 19.73 12.50
CA GLY A 141 -9.95 20.81 11.90
C GLY A 141 -10.91 21.40 12.90
#